data_AF-A0A952BYU4-F1
#
_entry.id   AF-A0A952BYU4-F1
#
_cell.length_a   1.000
_cell.length_b   1.000
_cell.length_c   1.000
_cell.angle_alpha   90.00
_cell.angle_beta   90.00
_cell.angle_gamma   90.00
#
_symmetry.space_group_name_H-M   'P 1'
#
loop_
_entity.id
_entity.type
_entity.pdbx_description
1 polymer ?
#
loop_
_entity_poly.entity_id
_entity_poly.type
_entity_poly.pdbx_seq_one_letter_code
_entity_poly.pdbx_strand_id
1 'polypeptide(L)'
;MRWLVPLLILGVLTVGVAAQDEPVLVSVALDRPRAFVGEQLIYTVTAFTDASREIVLMQPEFNGFWHGEVRSFQGSETRNGKQYEAAIFQISLYPLRDGLLTIERPRVQFIDDGSGQSVIVAGESLTVEAAPVPPAPDNFGGLVGAVIPQLTVEPTTIRLGEAVRVTLRLSGSANLEASPAPELVLPQSWRLYADAGETDVTFDGALATQEVTLRWTAIPDEAGTVQVGVAPFTIFDPRTGFVDIEAPAVRVDVLAAADGSIRRDTGALVPSEALPLVDDVPPLSYPAWLLWIVGPALAVSALAIPFARSEFEAWRRRRRARRAFQQFRAGLRRASDANRIEALGGLVRRYLTDIGMRDVSANSAAAAVLTELEGLAYAPEPHAVLSRAVDRAYGFVKAVEERRNAVAR
;
A
#
# COMPACT_ATOMS: atom_id res chain seq x y z
N MET A 1 26.69 7.58 -11.17
CA MET A 1 26.99 6.49 -10.20
C MET A 1 25.90 5.45 -10.30
N ARG A 2 26.19 4.31 -10.92
CA ARG A 2 25.30 3.14 -10.97
C ARG A 2 25.48 2.42 -9.64
N TRP A 3 24.44 2.38 -8.80
CA TRP A 3 24.45 1.59 -7.59
C TRP A 3 24.32 0.13 -8.00
N LEU A 4 25.41 -0.63 -7.88
CA LEU A 4 25.39 -2.09 -7.86
C LEU A 4 24.69 -2.49 -6.57
N VAL A 5 23.53 -3.14 -6.66
CA VAL A 5 22.92 -3.85 -5.53
C VAL A 5 23.52 -5.25 -5.54
N PRO A 6 24.44 -5.61 -4.62
CA PRO A 6 24.92 -6.98 -4.54
C PRO A 6 23.80 -7.85 -3.95
N LEU A 7 23.16 -8.66 -4.80
CA LEU A 7 22.30 -9.76 -4.37
C LEU A 7 23.18 -10.84 -3.72
N LEU A 8 23.39 -10.73 -2.42
CA LEU A 8 23.91 -11.82 -1.59
C LEU A 8 22.82 -12.90 -1.50
N ILE A 9 22.90 -13.89 -2.39
CA ILE A 9 22.12 -15.12 -2.30
C ILE A 9 22.73 -15.94 -1.16
N LEU A 10 22.25 -15.77 0.07
CA LEU A 10 22.51 -16.70 1.17
C LEU A 10 21.29 -17.61 1.34
N GLY A 11 21.44 -18.87 0.95
CA GLY A 11 20.68 -20.01 1.49
C GLY A 11 19.15 -19.93 1.43
N VAL A 12 18.55 -19.46 0.34
CA VAL A 12 17.10 -19.58 0.12
C VAL A 12 16.84 -20.95 -0.52
N LEU A 13 15.90 -21.73 0.04
CA LEU A 13 15.36 -22.93 -0.59
C LEU A 13 14.56 -22.51 -1.82
N THR A 14 15.24 -22.30 -2.94
CA THR A 14 14.62 -22.13 -4.25
C THR A 14 14.15 -23.50 -4.74
N VAL A 15 12.85 -23.75 -4.70
CA VAL A 15 12.23 -24.76 -5.56
C VAL A 15 12.13 -24.13 -6.95
N GLY A 16 13.23 -24.21 -7.70
CA GLY A 16 13.28 -23.78 -9.08
C GLY A 16 12.86 -24.92 -9.98
N VAL A 17 11.66 -24.86 -10.56
CA VAL A 17 11.38 -25.58 -11.80
C VAL A 17 12.38 -25.08 -12.84
N ALA A 18 13.19 -25.98 -13.39
CA ALA A 18 14.14 -25.67 -14.45
C ALA A 18 13.38 -25.11 -15.67
N ALA A 19 13.39 -23.79 -15.82
CA ALA A 19 12.69 -23.11 -16.89
C ALA A 19 13.53 -23.15 -18.18
N GLN A 20 12.94 -23.73 -19.22
CA GLN A 20 13.31 -23.52 -20.62
C GLN A 20 13.25 -22.01 -20.94
N ASP A 21 13.85 -21.57 -22.05
CA ASP A 21 13.95 -20.17 -22.54
C ASP A 21 12.61 -19.40 -22.61
N GLU A 22 12.03 -19.04 -21.47
CA GLU A 22 10.83 -18.22 -21.38
C GLU A 22 11.21 -16.72 -21.32
N PRO A 23 10.53 -15.85 -22.09
CA PRO A 23 10.83 -14.40 -22.15
C PRO A 23 10.53 -13.66 -20.84
N VAL A 24 9.75 -14.29 -19.96
CA VAL A 24 9.40 -13.82 -18.63
C VAL A 24 9.46 -14.99 -17.67
N LEU A 25 9.90 -14.75 -16.43
CA LEU A 25 9.97 -15.78 -15.39
C LEU A 25 9.44 -15.20 -14.07
N VAL A 26 8.69 -16.00 -13.31
CA VAL A 26 8.27 -15.66 -11.95
C VAL A 26 8.75 -16.76 -11.02
N SER A 27 9.44 -16.37 -9.96
CA SER A 27 9.89 -17.25 -8.88
C SER A 27 9.35 -16.72 -7.56
N VAL A 28 9.08 -17.64 -6.64
CA VAL A 28 8.51 -17.35 -5.33
C VAL A 28 9.37 -18.03 -4.28
N ALA A 29 9.65 -17.34 -3.18
CA ALA A 29 10.42 -17.88 -2.08
C ALA A 29 9.89 -17.41 -0.73
N LEU A 30 10.11 -18.25 0.27
CA LEU A 30 10.06 -17.88 1.68
C LEU A 30 11.48 -17.91 2.22
N ASP A 31 11.79 -17.00 3.14
CA ASP A 31 13.01 -17.07 3.94
C ASP A 31 13.08 -18.38 4.76
N ARG A 32 11.94 -18.86 5.26
CA ARG A 32 11.82 -20.10 6.04
C ARG A 32 10.47 -20.79 5.82
N PRO A 33 10.43 -22.14 5.82
CA PRO A 33 9.17 -22.88 5.67
C PRO A 33 8.41 -23.06 7.00
N ARG A 34 8.99 -22.68 8.14
CA ARG A 34 8.44 -22.90 9.48
C ARG A 34 8.50 -21.62 10.32
N ALA A 35 7.44 -21.39 11.08
CA ALA A 35 7.32 -20.25 11.98
C ALA A 35 6.47 -20.61 13.20
N PHE A 36 6.59 -19.83 14.27
CA PHE A 36 5.56 -19.79 15.30
C PHE A 36 4.40 -18.88 14.86
N VAL A 37 3.21 -19.09 15.44
CA VAL A 37 2.10 -18.14 15.33
C VAL A 37 2.58 -16.76 15.77
N GLY A 38 2.34 -15.74 14.94
CA GLY A 38 2.79 -14.36 15.17
C GLY A 38 4.26 -14.09 14.82
N GLU A 39 5.06 -15.09 14.45
CA GLU A 39 6.45 -14.89 14.03
C GLU A 39 6.54 -14.44 12.57
N GLN A 40 7.44 -13.51 12.29
CA GLN A 40 7.66 -13.00 10.95
C GLN A 40 8.19 -14.07 9.98
N LEU A 41 7.73 -13.99 8.74
CA LEU A 41 8.24 -14.64 7.54
C LEU A 41 8.37 -13.62 6.42
N ILE A 42 9.39 -13.76 5.58
CA ILE A 42 9.56 -12.91 4.40
C ILE A 42 9.19 -13.69 3.15
N TYR A 43 8.07 -13.31 2.56
CA TYR A 43 7.60 -13.80 1.28
C TYR A 43 8.14 -12.92 0.15
N THR A 44 8.88 -13.53 -0.78
CA THR A 44 9.52 -12.84 -1.90
C THR A 44 8.99 -13.36 -3.22
N VAL A 45 8.49 -12.46 -4.07
CA VAL A 45 8.17 -12.75 -5.48
C VAL A 45 9.19 -12.04 -6.35
N THR A 46 9.93 -12.80 -7.14
CA THR A 46 10.90 -12.25 -8.07
C THR A 46 10.48 -12.52 -9.50
N ALA A 47 10.34 -11.45 -10.27
CA ALA A 47 9.93 -11.46 -11.67
C ALA A 47 11.08 -11.00 -12.56
N PHE A 48 11.34 -11.74 -13.64
CA PHE A 48 12.37 -11.43 -14.63
C PHE A 48 11.75 -11.24 -16.00
N THR A 49 12.31 -10.33 -16.78
CA THR A 49 11.94 -10.09 -18.17
C THR A 49 13.19 -9.77 -18.99
N ASP A 50 13.22 -10.28 -20.22
CA ASP A 50 14.32 -10.04 -21.16
C ASP A 50 14.11 -8.81 -22.07
N ALA A 51 13.01 -8.09 -21.87
CA ALA A 51 12.63 -6.87 -22.59
C ALA A 51 12.07 -5.82 -21.63
N SER A 52 12.02 -4.57 -22.08
CA SER A 52 11.43 -3.44 -21.36
C SER A 52 9.94 -3.67 -21.13
N ARG A 53 9.57 -3.98 -19.88
CA ARG A 53 8.18 -4.24 -19.49
C ARG A 53 7.88 -3.63 -18.12
N GLU A 54 6.72 -2.99 -17.98
CA GLU A 54 6.17 -2.68 -16.68
C GLU A 54 5.79 -4.00 -15.97
N ILE A 55 6.30 -4.20 -14.75
CA ILE A 55 6.06 -5.40 -13.95
C ILE A 55 5.14 -5.06 -12.78
N VAL A 56 3.97 -5.68 -12.73
CA VAL A 56 2.95 -5.44 -11.72
C VAL A 56 2.65 -6.73 -10.97
N LEU A 57 2.87 -6.74 -9.64
CA LEU A 57 2.43 -7.83 -8.78
C LEU A 57 0.93 -7.73 -8.52
N MET A 58 0.21 -8.79 -8.86
CA MET A 58 -1.12 -9.09 -8.36
C MET A 58 -0.95 -10.01 -7.16
N GLN A 59 -1.10 -9.44 -5.97
CA GLN A 59 -0.89 -10.15 -4.71
C GLN A 59 -1.81 -11.39 -4.61
N PRO A 60 -1.33 -12.51 -4.05
CA PRO A 60 -2.18 -13.64 -3.72
C PRO A 60 -3.05 -13.33 -2.51
N GLU A 61 -4.00 -14.21 -2.22
CA GLU A 61 -4.69 -14.19 -0.93
C GLU A 61 -3.77 -14.75 0.16
N PHE A 62 -3.69 -14.05 1.29
CA PHE A 62 -2.88 -14.44 2.45
C PHE A 62 -3.77 -15.01 3.56
N ASN A 63 -4.66 -15.95 3.22
CA ASN A 63 -5.61 -16.53 4.16
C ASN A 63 -4.89 -17.19 5.35
N GLY A 64 -5.17 -16.71 6.57
CA GLY A 64 -4.51 -17.19 7.79
C GLY A 64 -3.21 -16.47 8.15
N PHE A 65 -2.87 -15.39 7.45
CA PHE A 65 -1.75 -14.52 7.78
C PHE A 65 -2.22 -13.07 7.92
N TRP A 66 -1.60 -12.33 8.83
CA TRP A 66 -1.50 -10.88 8.69
C TRP A 66 -0.31 -10.58 7.77
N HIS A 67 -0.40 -9.51 6.99
CA HIS A 67 0.67 -9.12 6.10
C HIS A 67 0.91 -7.62 6.13
N GLY A 68 2.19 -7.24 6.03
CA GLY A 68 2.58 -5.85 5.87
C GLY A 68 2.37 -5.34 4.44
N GLU A 69 2.77 -4.09 4.21
CA GLU A 69 2.80 -3.49 2.89
C GLU A 69 3.79 -4.18 1.94
N VAL A 70 3.49 -4.15 0.64
CA VAL A 70 4.39 -4.66 -0.40
C VAL A 70 5.50 -3.66 -0.67
N ARG A 71 6.74 -4.14 -0.65
CA ARG A 71 7.91 -3.37 -1.09
C ARG A 71 8.41 -3.90 -2.41
N SER A 72 8.66 -3.00 -3.35
CA SER A 72 9.15 -3.35 -4.69
C SER A 72 10.52 -2.76 -4.94
N PHE A 73 11.45 -3.59 -5.39
CA PHE A 73 12.79 -3.20 -5.81
C PHE A 73 12.95 -3.56 -7.29
N GLN A 74 13.53 -2.65 -8.07
CA GLN A 74 13.86 -2.91 -9.47
C GLN A 74 15.37 -2.95 -9.66
N GLY A 75 15.81 -3.83 -10.54
CA GLY A 75 17.22 -4.01 -10.86
C GLY A 75 17.42 -4.69 -12.20
N SER A 76 18.67 -5.00 -12.52
CA SER A 76 19.02 -5.78 -13.70
C SER A 76 20.02 -6.86 -13.31
N GLU A 77 19.83 -8.06 -13.85
CA GLU A 77 20.65 -9.24 -13.60
C GLU A 77 21.08 -9.85 -14.93
N THR A 78 22.34 -10.30 -15.02
CA THR A 78 22.80 -11.05 -16.19
C THR A 78 22.70 -12.54 -15.90
N ARG A 79 21.89 -13.26 -16.67
CA ARG A 79 21.75 -14.72 -16.60
C ARG A 79 22.12 -15.34 -17.94
N ASN A 80 23.03 -16.31 -17.91
CA ASN A 80 23.51 -17.00 -19.12
C ASN A 80 23.99 -16.04 -20.24
N GLY A 81 24.61 -14.92 -19.85
CA GLY A 81 25.10 -13.91 -20.81
C GLY A 81 24.03 -12.97 -21.38
N LYS A 82 22.76 -13.13 -21.01
CA LYS A 82 21.64 -12.25 -21.40
C LYS A 82 21.26 -11.36 -20.22
N GLN A 83 21.04 -10.08 -20.49
CA GLN A 83 20.62 -9.11 -19.47
C GLN A 83 19.10 -9.19 -19.29
N TYR A 84 18.66 -9.31 -18.04
CA TYR A 84 17.26 -9.29 -17.63
C TYR A 84 17.01 -8.06 -16.78
N GLU A 85 15.81 -7.50 -16.89
CA GLU A 85 15.25 -6.63 -15.86
C GLU A 85 14.57 -7.50 -14.81
N ALA A 86 14.72 -7.12 -13.55
CA ALA A 86 14.18 -7.84 -12.42
C ALA A 86 13.35 -6.90 -11.54
N ALA A 87 12.18 -7.37 -11.12
CA ALA A 87 11.43 -6.77 -10.02
C ALA A 87 11.32 -7.77 -8.88
N ILE A 88 11.70 -7.33 -7.67
CA ILE A 88 11.60 -8.10 -6.44
C ILE A 88 10.50 -7.47 -5.60
N PHE A 89 9.49 -8.24 -5.23
CA PHE A 89 8.44 -7.85 -4.32
C PHE A 89 8.60 -8.61 -3.01
N GLN A 90 8.78 -7.89 -1.90
CA GLN A 90 8.89 -8.46 -0.56
C GLN A 90 7.68 -8.09 0.29
N ILE A 91 7.17 -9.07 1.02
CA ILE A 91 5.99 -8.97 1.88
C ILE A 91 6.31 -9.68 3.19
N SER A 92 6.13 -8.99 4.32
CA SER A 92 6.20 -9.63 5.63
C SER A 92 4.88 -10.33 5.93
N LEU A 93 4.95 -11.60 6.34
CA LEU A 93 3.81 -12.44 6.69
C LEU A 93 3.92 -12.91 8.13
N TYR A 94 2.78 -12.98 8.83
CA TYR A 94 2.70 -13.38 10.22
C TYR A 94 1.55 -14.38 10.37
N PRO A 95 1.81 -15.66 10.66
CA PRO A 95 0.77 -16.67 10.82
C PRO A 95 -0.19 -16.29 11.96
N LEU A 96 -1.50 -16.37 11.71
CA LEU A 96 -2.55 -16.03 12.68
C LEU A 96 -3.10 -17.26 13.42
N ARG A 97 -2.72 -18.46 12.99
CA ARG A 97 -3.12 -19.73 13.59
C ARG A 97 -2.06 -20.79 13.31
N ASP A 98 -2.04 -21.84 14.12
CA ASP A 98 -1.17 -22.99 13.94
C ASP A 98 -1.66 -23.94 12.83
N GLY A 99 -0.76 -24.83 12.43
CA GLY A 99 -0.98 -25.83 11.38
C GLY A 99 -0.35 -25.47 10.03
N LEU A 100 -0.76 -26.20 9.00
CA LEU A 100 -0.30 -25.97 7.63
C LEU A 100 -1.12 -24.86 6.98
N LEU A 101 -0.47 -23.76 6.65
CA LEU A 101 -1.05 -22.59 5.99
C LEU A 101 -0.54 -22.52 4.55
N THR A 102 -1.45 -22.27 3.61
CA THR A 102 -1.12 -22.15 2.19
C THR A 102 -1.12 -20.69 1.78
N ILE A 103 -0.06 -20.27 1.09
CA ILE A 103 0.00 -19.00 0.37
C ILE A 103 -0.40 -19.30 -1.06
N GLU A 104 -1.48 -18.68 -1.51
CA GLU A 104 -1.99 -18.87 -2.86
C GLU A 104 -0.99 -18.39 -3.93
N ARG A 105 -1.17 -18.86 -5.16
CA ARG A 105 -0.25 -18.52 -6.27
C ARG A 105 -0.29 -17.01 -6.55
N PRO A 106 0.84 -16.29 -6.50
CA PRO A 106 0.87 -14.90 -6.93
C PRO A 106 0.71 -14.85 -8.45
N ARG A 107 0.24 -13.71 -8.97
CA ARG A 107 0.26 -13.45 -10.40
C ARG A 107 1.08 -12.21 -10.67
N VAL A 108 1.92 -12.24 -11.69
CA VAL A 108 2.68 -11.08 -12.14
C VAL A 108 2.24 -10.75 -13.55
N GLN A 109 1.82 -9.51 -13.74
CA GLN A 109 1.49 -8.97 -15.05
C GLN A 109 2.71 -8.23 -15.61
N PHE A 110 3.14 -8.63 -16.80
CA PHE A 110 4.18 -7.98 -17.57
C PHE A 110 3.52 -7.23 -18.72
N ILE A 111 3.70 -5.91 -18.79
CA ILE A 111 3.10 -5.05 -19.82
C ILE A 111 4.24 -4.52 -20.70
N ASP A 112 4.21 -4.86 -21.97
CA ASP A 112 5.20 -4.40 -22.94
C ASP A 112 5.06 -2.89 -23.19
N ASP A 113 6.13 -2.13 -22.96
CA ASP A 113 6.09 -0.66 -22.99
C ASP A 113 5.77 -0.09 -24.38
N GLY A 114 6.10 -0.83 -25.45
CA GLY A 114 5.89 -0.40 -26.83
C GLY A 114 4.50 -0.75 -27.37
N SER A 115 4.12 -2.01 -27.24
CA SER A 115 2.87 -2.55 -27.79
C SER A 115 1.67 -2.42 -26.83
N GLY A 116 1.93 -2.31 -25.53
CA GLY A 116 0.92 -2.35 -24.47
C GLY A 116 0.26 -3.72 -24.28
N GLN A 117 0.77 -4.77 -24.94
CA GLN A 117 0.31 -6.14 -24.71
C GLN A 117 0.77 -6.61 -23.33
N SER A 118 -0.07 -7.40 -22.66
CA SER A 118 0.26 -7.93 -21.34
C SER A 118 0.24 -9.45 -21.31
N VAL A 119 1.23 -10.04 -20.66
CA VAL A 119 1.27 -11.46 -20.29
C VAL A 119 1.15 -11.56 -18.78
N ILE A 120 0.33 -12.49 -18.29
CA ILE A 120 0.20 -12.78 -16.86
C ILE A 120 0.79 -14.14 -16.60
N VAL A 121 1.77 -14.20 -15.70
CA VAL A 121 2.42 -15.44 -15.27
C VAL A 121 2.07 -15.70 -13.81
N ALA A 122 1.67 -16.92 -13.50
CA ALA A 122 1.42 -17.35 -12.13
C ALA A 122 2.71 -17.93 -11.52
N GLY A 123 3.00 -17.58 -10.28
CA GLY A 123 4.03 -18.24 -9.49
C GLY A 123 3.54 -19.57 -8.90
N GLU A 124 4.40 -20.14 -8.06
CA GLU A 124 4.06 -21.32 -7.26
C GLU A 124 3.34 -20.92 -5.97
N SER A 125 2.49 -21.83 -5.48
CA SER A 125 1.90 -21.73 -4.14
C SER A 125 2.91 -22.29 -3.14
N LEU A 126 3.03 -21.65 -1.98
CA LEU A 126 3.92 -22.13 -0.91
C LEU A 126 3.11 -22.58 0.31
N THR A 127 3.70 -23.45 1.12
CA THR A 127 3.12 -23.91 2.38
C THR A 127 4.02 -23.52 3.53
N VAL A 128 3.43 -23.01 4.60
CA VAL A 128 4.08 -22.65 5.85
C VAL A 128 3.56 -23.59 6.94
N GLU A 129 4.47 -24.17 7.71
CA GLU A 129 4.13 -24.90 8.93
C GLU A 129 4.23 -23.95 10.13
N ALA A 130 3.07 -23.57 10.68
CA ALA A 130 2.97 -22.67 11.83
C ALA A 130 2.80 -23.50 13.13
N ALA A 131 3.72 -23.33 14.09
CA ALA A 131 3.63 -23.95 15.41
C ALA A 131 2.99 -22.99 16.43
N PRO A 132 2.21 -23.47 17.40
CA PRO A 132 1.73 -22.62 18.49
C PRO A 132 2.89 -22.13 19.34
N VAL A 133 2.78 -20.92 19.88
CA VAL A 133 3.67 -20.45 20.94
C VAL A 133 3.47 -21.36 22.18
N PRO A 134 4.52 -21.70 22.95
CA PRO A 134 4.39 -22.47 24.19
C PRO A 134 3.42 -21.80 25.19
N PRO A 135 2.97 -22.51 26.24
CA PRO A 135 2.11 -21.93 27.29
C PRO A 135 2.71 -20.62 27.82
N ALA A 136 1.99 -19.53 27.59
CA ALA A 136 2.49 -18.18 27.83
C ALA A 136 2.39 -17.77 29.31
N PRO A 137 3.38 -17.03 29.84
CA PRO A 137 3.26 -16.33 31.12
C PRO A 137 2.13 -15.28 31.11
N ASP A 138 1.66 -14.89 32.30
CA ASP A 138 0.56 -13.93 32.47
C ASP A 138 0.85 -12.54 31.85
N ASN A 139 2.12 -12.14 31.77
CA ASN A 139 2.58 -10.86 31.23
C ASN A 139 3.08 -10.94 29.77
N PHE A 140 2.73 -12.00 29.05
CA PHE A 140 3.04 -12.12 27.62
C PHE A 140 2.26 -11.10 26.78
N GLY A 141 2.98 -10.18 26.15
CA GLY A 141 2.40 -9.08 25.35
C GLY A 141 1.92 -9.47 23.96
N GLY A 142 1.97 -10.75 23.58
CA GLY A 142 1.56 -11.23 22.25
C GLY A 142 2.58 -11.03 21.14
N LEU A 143 3.75 -10.47 21.43
CA LEU A 143 4.81 -10.24 20.46
C LEU A 143 5.71 -11.46 20.29
N VAL A 144 5.92 -11.85 19.03
CA VAL A 144 6.77 -12.97 18.67
C VAL A 144 7.88 -12.51 17.73
N GLY A 145 9.13 -12.73 18.13
CA GLY A 145 10.32 -12.24 17.45
C GLY A 145 11.24 -11.46 18.39
N ALA A 146 12.16 -10.68 17.83
CA ALA A 146 13.06 -9.83 18.61
C ALA A 146 12.47 -8.43 18.77
N VAL A 147 12.67 -7.82 19.95
CA VAL A 147 12.30 -6.43 20.25
C VAL A 147 13.44 -5.77 21.02
N ILE A 148 13.81 -4.57 20.62
CA ILE A 148 14.80 -3.73 21.27
C ILE A 148 14.08 -2.44 21.70
N PRO A 149 13.89 -2.21 23.01
CA PRO A 149 13.29 -0.98 23.50
C PRO A 149 14.35 0.11 23.70
N GLN A 150 13.97 1.35 23.42
CA GLN A 150 14.77 2.53 23.70
C GLN A 150 13.87 3.65 24.23
N LEU A 151 13.99 3.93 25.53
CA LEU A 151 13.27 5.01 26.20
C LEU A 151 14.16 6.26 26.28
N THR A 152 13.63 7.40 25.85
CA THR A 152 14.26 8.71 26.01
C THR A 152 13.29 9.69 26.65
N VAL A 153 13.82 10.59 27.48
CA VAL A 153 13.05 11.66 28.11
C VAL A 153 13.82 12.97 27.93
N GLU A 154 13.16 13.96 27.36
CA GLU A 154 13.79 15.24 27.03
C GLU A 154 12.85 16.42 27.33
N PRO A 155 13.33 17.45 28.07
CA PRO A 155 14.59 17.51 28.80
C PRO A 155 14.57 16.71 30.13
N THR A 156 15.73 16.36 30.68
CA THR A 156 15.87 15.61 31.95
C THR A 156 15.96 16.50 33.19
N THR A 157 16.07 17.81 33.04
CA THR A 157 15.95 18.80 34.12
C THR A 157 14.90 19.82 33.72
N ILE A 158 13.85 19.94 34.52
CA ILE A 158 12.73 20.88 34.28
C ILE A 158 12.35 21.58 35.57
N ARG A 159 11.62 22.69 35.46
CA ARG A 159 10.91 23.29 36.60
C ARG A 159 9.52 22.71 36.74
N LEU A 160 8.96 22.85 37.95
CA LEU A 160 7.63 22.38 38.30
C LEU A 160 6.59 22.75 37.23
N GLY A 161 6.12 21.67 36.60
CA GLY A 161 5.23 21.52 35.46
C GLY A 161 5.45 22.39 34.25
N GLU A 162 6.71 22.59 33.90
CA GLU A 162 7.12 22.50 32.50
C GLU A 162 6.88 21.07 31.98
N ALA A 163 6.65 20.92 30.68
CA ALA A 163 6.40 19.62 30.07
C ALA A 163 7.73 18.94 29.68
N VAL A 164 7.79 17.61 29.83
CA VAL A 164 8.81 16.77 29.20
C VAL A 164 8.18 15.92 28.10
N ARG A 165 8.98 15.64 27.07
CA ARG A 165 8.65 14.65 26.07
C ARG A 165 9.25 13.31 26.47
N VAL A 166 8.41 12.29 26.57
CA VAL A 166 8.81 10.90 26.76
C VAL A 166 8.64 10.19 25.42
N THR A 167 9.69 9.56 24.92
CA THR A 167 9.67 8.83 23.65
C THR A 167 10.11 7.39 23.90
N LEU A 168 9.27 6.42 23.54
CA LEU A 168 9.64 5.01 23.50
C LEU A 168 9.72 4.56 22.06
N ARG A 169 10.92 4.16 21.64
CA ARG A 169 11.17 3.53 20.35
C ARG A 169 11.30 2.04 20.56
N LEU A 170 10.44 1.27 19.92
CA LEU A 170 10.52 -0.19 19.85
C LEU A 170 10.99 -0.54 18.45
N SER A 171 12.03 -1.37 18.33
CA SER A 171 12.53 -1.83 17.04
C SER A 171 12.81 -3.32 17.04
N GLY A 172 12.49 -4.04 15.96
CA GLY A 172 12.83 -5.46 15.84
C GLY A 172 12.02 -6.21 14.78
N SER A 173 12.08 -7.54 14.82
CA SER A 173 11.41 -8.42 13.86
C SER A 173 9.99 -8.83 14.25
N ALA A 174 9.56 -8.50 15.48
CA ALA A 174 8.18 -8.75 15.91
C ALA A 174 7.19 -7.85 15.15
N ASN A 175 5.91 -8.24 15.13
CA ASN A 175 4.83 -7.41 14.61
C ASN A 175 4.49 -6.27 15.59
N LEU A 176 5.27 -5.19 15.55
CA LEU A 176 5.11 -4.05 16.44
C LEU A 176 3.87 -3.21 16.11
N GLU A 177 3.38 -3.24 14.87
CA GLU A 177 2.12 -2.59 14.47
C GLU A 177 0.91 -3.17 15.21
N ALA A 178 0.94 -4.48 15.49
CA ALA A 178 -0.09 -5.17 16.27
C ALA A 178 0.17 -5.15 17.79
N SER A 179 1.25 -4.51 18.26
CA SER A 179 1.60 -4.45 19.68
C SER A 179 0.64 -3.54 20.45
N PRO A 180 0.15 -3.93 21.63
CA PRO A 180 -0.35 -2.94 22.57
C PRO A 180 0.80 -1.99 22.96
N ALA A 181 0.48 -0.71 23.15
CA ALA A 181 1.43 0.25 23.70
C ALA A 181 1.74 -0.14 25.16
N PRO A 182 3.02 -0.31 25.55
CA PRO A 182 3.35 -0.63 26.92
C PRO A 182 3.03 0.55 27.84
N GLU A 183 2.69 0.24 29.09
CA GLU A 183 2.33 1.24 30.09
C GLU A 183 3.57 2.02 30.56
N LEU A 184 3.45 3.34 30.65
CA LEU A 184 4.51 4.19 31.18
C LEU A 184 4.45 4.19 32.71
N VAL A 185 5.58 3.95 33.37
CA VAL A 185 5.71 3.94 34.83
C VAL A 185 6.24 5.29 35.30
N LEU A 186 5.39 6.06 35.97
CA LEU A 186 5.66 7.39 36.53
C LEU A 186 4.90 7.59 37.86
N PRO A 187 5.31 8.53 38.72
CA PRO A 187 4.53 8.87 39.91
C PRO A 187 3.15 9.43 39.56
N GLN A 188 2.19 9.22 40.46
CA GLN A 188 0.83 9.76 40.32
C GLN A 188 0.75 11.29 40.32
N SER A 189 1.81 11.97 40.77
CA SER A 189 1.91 13.43 40.76
C SER A 189 2.20 14.01 39.37
N TRP A 190 2.20 13.19 38.32
CA TRP A 190 2.45 13.62 36.94
C TRP A 190 1.21 13.41 36.07
N ARG A 191 0.91 14.40 35.24
CA ARG A 191 -0.13 14.31 34.20
C ARG A 191 0.49 13.82 32.90
N LEU A 192 -0.17 12.84 32.26
CA LEU A 192 0.30 12.22 31.02
C LEU A 192 -0.69 12.45 29.88
N TYR A 193 -0.17 12.86 28.73
CA TYR A 193 -0.91 13.04 27.50
C TYR A 193 -0.23 12.20 26.42
N ALA A 194 -0.91 11.18 25.90
CA ALA A 194 -0.39 10.37 24.81
C ALA A 194 -0.55 11.13 23.47
N ASP A 195 0.49 11.14 22.67
CA ASP A 195 0.43 11.58 21.28
C ASP A 195 0.12 10.37 20.38
N ALA A 196 -0.41 10.60 19.18
CA ALA A 196 -0.56 9.53 18.20
C ALA A 196 0.83 8.94 17.87
N GLY A 197 0.98 7.62 18.00
CA GLY A 197 2.21 6.92 17.64
C GLY A 197 2.46 6.94 16.13
N GLU A 198 3.73 6.96 15.73
CA GLU A 198 4.15 6.79 14.34
C GLU A 198 4.79 5.41 14.19
N THR A 199 4.44 4.69 13.13
CA THR A 199 5.02 3.39 12.78
C THR A 199 5.80 3.54 11.49
N ASP A 200 7.10 3.27 11.57
CA ASP A 200 8.00 3.23 10.43
C ASP A 200 8.52 1.81 10.25
N VAL A 201 8.27 1.20 9.10
CA VAL A 201 8.83 -0.12 8.80
C VAL A 201 10.13 0.06 8.02
N THR A 202 11.22 -0.52 8.50
CA THR A 202 12.51 -0.56 7.79
C THR A 202 12.86 -1.99 7.43
N PHE A 203 13.67 -2.18 6.40
CA PHE A 203 14.15 -3.51 6.02
C PHE A 203 15.66 -3.43 5.92
N ASP A 204 16.35 -4.34 6.60
CA ASP A 204 17.79 -4.53 6.43
C ASP A 204 18.03 -5.93 5.84
N GLY A 205 18.13 -6.00 4.52
CA GLY A 205 18.35 -7.25 3.80
C GLY A 205 17.19 -8.25 3.94
N ALA A 206 17.45 -9.39 4.59
CA ALA A 206 16.56 -10.55 4.65
C ALA A 206 15.52 -10.50 5.78
N LEU A 207 15.60 -9.55 6.70
CA LEU A 207 14.67 -9.40 7.84
C LEU A 207 13.96 -8.05 7.77
N ALA A 208 12.64 -8.05 7.93
CA ALA A 208 11.89 -6.81 8.07
C ALA A 208 12.00 -6.33 9.51
N THR A 209 12.62 -5.19 9.72
CA THR A 209 12.73 -4.56 11.03
C THR A 209 11.66 -3.49 11.16
N GLN A 210 10.61 -3.78 11.91
CA GLN A 210 9.61 -2.77 12.24
C GLN A 210 10.16 -1.84 13.31
N GLU A 211 9.79 -0.57 13.23
CA GLU A 211 10.06 0.44 14.23
C GLU A 211 8.77 1.18 14.57
N VAL A 212 8.42 1.23 15.84
CA VAL A 212 7.28 1.98 16.35
C VAL A 212 7.79 3.01 17.34
N THR A 213 7.41 4.27 17.13
CA THR A 213 7.74 5.37 18.03
C THR A 213 6.48 5.85 18.72
N LEU A 214 6.42 5.62 20.03
CA LEU A 214 5.36 6.09 20.92
C LEU A 214 5.86 7.35 21.64
N ARG A 215 5.01 8.37 21.72
CA ARG A 215 5.35 9.65 22.33
C ARG A 215 4.29 10.05 23.34
N TRP A 216 4.76 10.58 24.46
CA TRP A 216 3.91 11.19 25.48
C TRP A 216 4.47 12.55 25.89
N THR A 217 3.56 13.43 26.26
CA THR A 217 3.85 14.65 26.99
C THR A 217 3.52 14.43 28.46
N ALA A 218 4.52 14.57 29.34
CA ALA A 218 4.36 14.38 30.78
C ALA A 218 4.63 15.71 31.52
N ILE A 219 3.81 16.04 32.52
CA ILE A 219 3.90 17.31 33.27
C ILE A 219 3.87 17.00 34.77
N PRO A 220 4.94 17.30 35.54
CA PRO A 220 4.94 17.12 36.98
C PRO A 220 4.12 18.19 37.71
N ASP A 221 3.40 17.77 38.74
CA ASP A 221 2.74 18.64 39.71
C ASP A 221 3.45 18.58 41.09
N GLU A 222 4.59 17.88 41.20
CA GLU A 222 5.47 17.88 42.38
C GLU A 222 6.96 17.94 41.98
N ALA A 223 7.74 18.73 42.72
CA ALA A 223 9.18 18.88 42.54
C ALA A 223 9.95 17.75 43.24
N GLY A 224 11.10 17.39 42.69
CA GLY A 224 11.92 16.30 43.18
C GLY A 224 12.59 15.51 42.06
N THR A 225 13.41 14.54 42.44
CA THR A 225 14.00 13.59 41.50
C THR A 225 13.06 12.41 41.31
N VAL A 226 12.78 12.09 40.06
CA VAL A 226 11.84 11.03 39.65
C VAL A 226 12.49 10.11 38.64
N GLN A 227 12.07 8.85 38.60
CA GLN A 227 12.41 7.92 37.51
C GLN A 227 11.20 7.73 36.59
N VAL A 228 11.41 7.88 35.29
CA VAL A 228 10.44 7.60 34.24
C VAL A 228 10.85 6.30 33.57
N GLY A 229 10.00 5.28 33.64
CA GLY A 229 10.26 3.96 33.07
C GLY A 229 9.09 3.45 32.24
N VAL A 230 9.22 2.24 31.71
CA VAL A 230 8.15 1.51 31.02
C VAL A 230 7.91 0.22 31.77
N ALA A 231 6.66 -0.21 31.89
CA ALA A 231 6.32 -1.47 32.53
C ALA A 231 6.99 -2.62 31.77
N PRO A 232 7.64 -3.57 32.47
CA PRO A 232 8.22 -4.73 31.82
C PRO A 232 7.12 -5.56 31.16
N PHE A 233 7.39 -6.06 29.96
CA PHE A 233 6.49 -6.96 29.25
C PHE A 233 7.27 -8.13 28.66
N THR A 234 6.63 -9.29 28.59
CA THR A 234 7.29 -10.49 28.05
C THR A 234 6.98 -10.64 26.56
N ILE A 235 8.00 -10.99 25.79
CA ILE A 235 7.87 -11.41 24.39
C ILE A 235 8.28 -12.88 24.26
N PHE A 236 7.96 -13.49 23.13
CA PHE A 236 8.48 -14.81 22.78
C PHE A 236 9.47 -14.66 21.63
N ASP A 237 10.77 -14.81 21.92
CA ASP A 237 11.80 -14.92 20.87
C ASP A 237 11.99 -16.43 20.56
N PRO A 238 11.69 -16.89 19.33
CA PRO A 238 11.84 -18.28 18.90
C PRO A 238 13.23 -18.89 19.14
N ARG A 239 14.26 -18.07 19.31
CA ARG A 239 15.65 -18.50 19.54
C ARG A 239 15.96 -18.70 21.02
N THR A 240 15.32 -17.93 21.90
CA THR A 240 15.65 -17.90 23.34
C THR A 240 14.47 -18.22 24.27
N GLY A 241 13.26 -18.36 23.73
CA GLY A 241 12.03 -18.55 24.49
C GLY A 241 11.41 -17.23 24.96
N PHE A 242 10.70 -17.27 26.08
CA PHE A 242 10.13 -16.08 26.69
C PHE A 242 11.22 -15.19 27.26
N VAL A 243 11.17 -13.90 26.94
CA VAL A 243 12.14 -12.88 27.37
C VAL A 243 11.38 -11.66 27.89
N ASP A 244 11.74 -11.23 29.09
CA ASP A 244 11.24 -9.96 29.64
C ASP A 244 11.98 -8.80 29.00
N ILE A 245 11.20 -7.86 28.46
CA ILE A 245 11.70 -6.66 27.81
C ILE A 245 11.61 -5.51 28.80
N GLU A 246 12.77 -4.95 29.11
CA GLU A 246 12.94 -3.83 30.02
C GLU A 246 13.65 -2.68 29.31
N ALA A 247 13.17 -1.46 29.53
CA ALA A 247 13.85 -0.24 29.12
C ALA A 247 14.47 0.42 30.36
N PRO A 248 15.76 0.80 30.35
CA PRO A 248 16.36 1.52 31.47
C PRO A 248 15.57 2.79 31.81
N ALA A 249 15.17 2.92 33.07
CA ALA A 249 14.45 4.09 33.53
C ALA A 249 15.34 5.36 33.45
N VAL A 250 14.75 6.47 33.03
CA VAL A 250 15.43 7.76 32.88
C VAL A 250 15.16 8.61 34.12
N ARG A 251 16.23 9.10 34.75
CA ARG A 251 16.14 10.05 35.86
C ARG A 251 15.77 11.44 35.33
N VAL A 252 14.74 12.04 35.93
CA VAL A 252 14.32 13.42 35.67
C VAL A 252 14.35 14.21 36.96
N ASP A 253 15.01 15.36 36.95
CA ASP A 253 15.10 16.28 38.08
C ASP A 253 14.11 17.44 37.89
N VAL A 254 13.08 17.49 38.73
CA VAL A 254 12.07 18.55 38.74
C VAL A 254 12.44 19.58 39.81
N LEU A 255 12.88 20.74 39.37
CA LEU A 255 13.19 21.89 40.22
C LEU A 255 11.90 22.56 40.69
N ALA A 256 11.98 23.29 41.81
CA ALA A 256 10.90 24.16 42.25
C ALA A 256 10.50 25.16 41.14
N ALA A 257 9.24 25.59 41.17
CA ALA A 257 8.77 26.67 40.32
C ALA A 257 9.54 27.97 40.60
N ALA A 258 9.38 28.96 39.71
CA ALA A 258 10.04 30.26 39.84
C ALA A 258 9.67 31.02 41.12
N ASP A 259 8.46 30.77 41.66
CA ASP A 259 7.97 31.33 42.92
C ASP A 259 8.41 30.53 44.17
N GLY A 260 9.21 29.47 43.98
CA GLY A 260 9.67 28.58 45.04
C GLY A 260 8.69 27.47 45.42
N SER A 261 7.53 27.37 44.77
CA SER A 261 6.59 26.28 45.04
C SER A 261 7.16 24.92 44.61
N ILE A 262 6.97 23.91 45.47
CA ILE A 262 7.45 22.53 45.27
C ILE A 262 6.32 21.56 44.91
N ARG A 263 5.07 22.02 44.97
CA ARG A 263 3.88 21.25 44.62
C ARG A 263 2.84 22.20 44.05
N ARG A 264 2.17 21.77 43.00
CA ARG A 264 0.94 22.44 42.56
C ARG A 264 -0.23 21.78 43.23
N ASP A 265 -1.04 22.58 43.91
CA ASP A 265 -2.43 22.23 44.14
C ASP A 265 -3.18 22.41 42.82
N THR A 266 -2.97 21.48 41.89
CA THR A 266 -4.08 21.03 41.05
C THR A 266 -5.03 20.36 42.03
N GLY A 267 -5.90 21.18 42.64
CA GLY A 267 -6.88 20.71 43.62
C GLY A 267 -7.42 19.38 43.13
N ALA A 268 -7.41 18.36 44.00
CA ALA A 268 -7.84 17.01 43.68
C ALA A 268 -8.97 17.11 42.67
N LEU A 269 -8.82 16.48 41.49
CA LEU A 269 -10.01 16.16 40.70
C LEU A 269 -10.97 15.61 41.74
N VAL A 270 -12.01 16.39 42.05
CA VAL A 270 -13.04 15.98 43.00
C VAL A 270 -13.40 14.61 42.45
N PRO A 271 -13.18 13.50 43.19
CA PRO A 271 -13.79 12.25 42.79
C PRO A 271 -15.24 12.63 42.69
N SER A 272 -15.78 12.66 41.47
CA SER A 272 -17.15 13.11 41.19
C SER A 272 -17.95 12.64 42.37
N GLU A 273 -18.41 13.57 43.23
CA GLU A 273 -19.21 13.21 44.38
C GLU A 273 -20.22 12.24 43.83
N ALA A 274 -20.23 11.03 44.41
CA ALA A 274 -21.09 9.96 43.94
C ALA A 274 -22.44 10.60 43.69
N LEU A 275 -22.84 10.66 42.42
CA LEU A 275 -24.15 11.15 42.06
C LEU A 275 -25.09 10.39 42.99
N PRO A 276 -26.00 11.07 43.73
CA PRO A 276 -26.97 10.36 44.53
C PRO A 276 -27.58 9.33 43.60
N LEU A 277 -27.58 8.07 44.04
CA LEU A 277 -28.15 6.96 43.30
C LEU A 277 -29.60 7.37 42.97
N VAL A 278 -29.82 7.82 41.74
CA VAL A 278 -31.15 8.09 41.23
C VAL A 278 -31.67 6.72 40.84
N ASP A 279 -32.51 6.14 41.68
CA ASP A 279 -33.16 4.84 41.48
C ASP A 279 -34.17 4.82 40.32
N ASP A 280 -34.16 5.83 39.44
CA ASP A 280 -34.99 5.87 38.24
C ASP A 280 -34.10 5.98 37.00
N VAL A 281 -33.71 4.83 36.45
CA VAL A 281 -33.20 4.74 35.07
C VAL A 281 -34.42 4.83 34.14
N PRO A 282 -34.66 5.95 33.42
CA PRO A 282 -35.64 5.93 32.35
C PRO A 282 -35.12 4.98 31.25
N PRO A 283 -36.00 4.21 30.58
CA PRO A 283 -35.58 3.34 29.48
C PRO A 283 -34.83 4.17 28.44
N LEU A 284 -33.72 3.64 27.91
CA LEU A 284 -32.88 4.21 26.85
C LEU A 284 -33.74 4.76 25.69
N SER A 285 -34.18 6.02 25.81
CA SER A 285 -34.72 6.80 24.72
C SER A 285 -33.54 7.52 24.12
N TYR A 286 -33.03 7.01 23.01
CA TYR A 286 -32.08 7.75 22.19
C TYR A 286 -32.66 9.16 21.95
N PRO A 287 -31.93 10.22 22.30
CA PRO A 287 -32.49 11.55 22.19
C PRO A 287 -32.74 11.84 20.71
N ALA A 288 -33.94 12.33 20.38
CA ALA A 288 -34.44 12.43 19.00
C ALA A 288 -33.49 13.20 18.05
N TRP A 289 -32.59 14.03 18.58
CA TRP A 289 -31.55 14.75 17.82
C TRP A 289 -30.50 13.82 17.18
N LEU A 290 -30.27 12.60 17.67
CA LEU A 290 -29.38 11.61 17.04
C LEU A 290 -29.87 11.16 15.65
N LEU A 291 -31.20 11.14 15.43
CA LEU A 291 -31.79 10.86 14.12
C LEU A 291 -31.46 11.97 13.10
N TRP A 292 -31.21 13.19 13.57
CA TRP A 292 -30.84 14.33 12.72
C TRP A 292 -29.35 14.35 12.33
N ILE A 293 -28.52 13.46 12.88
CA ILE A 293 -27.10 13.32 12.48
C ILE A 293 -26.92 12.10 11.56
N VAL A 294 -27.52 10.96 11.94
CA VAL A 294 -27.40 9.71 11.17
C VAL A 294 -28.18 9.78 9.86
N GLY A 295 -29.36 10.41 9.86
CA GLY A 295 -30.20 10.56 8.66
C GLY A 295 -29.51 11.35 7.53
N PRO A 296 -28.99 12.56 7.79
CA PRO A 296 -28.28 13.34 6.76
C PRO A 296 -26.97 12.69 6.32
N ALA A 297 -26.22 12.05 7.21
CA ALA A 297 -24.99 11.35 6.85
C ALA A 297 -25.26 10.20 5.86
N LEU A 298 -26.30 9.38 6.11
CA LEU A 298 -26.72 8.32 5.19
C LEU A 298 -27.29 8.88 3.87
N ALA A 299 -28.00 10.01 3.90
CA ALA A 299 -28.51 10.67 2.70
C ALA A 299 -27.38 11.24 1.82
N VAL A 300 -26.34 11.83 2.42
CA VAL A 300 -25.14 12.30 1.72
C VAL A 300 -24.35 11.14 1.12
N SER A 301 -24.21 10.01 1.83
CA SER A 301 -23.60 8.79 1.29
C SER A 301 -24.41 8.20 0.13
N ALA A 302 -25.74 8.18 0.21
CA ALA A 302 -26.62 7.69 -0.85
C ALA A 302 -26.59 8.57 -2.12
N LEU A 303 -26.34 9.88 -1.98
CA LEU A 303 -26.20 10.82 -3.10
C LEU A 303 -24.77 10.87 -3.67
N ALA A 304 -23.73 10.55 -2.89
CA ALA A 304 -22.34 10.50 -3.34
C ALA A 304 -22.03 9.28 -4.23
N ILE A 305 -22.68 8.15 -4.00
CA ILE A 305 -22.49 6.91 -4.77
C ILE A 305 -22.83 7.06 -6.28
N PRO A 306 -23.94 7.70 -6.69
CA PRO A 306 -24.21 7.94 -8.11
C PRO A 306 -23.28 8.99 -8.73
N PHE A 307 -22.85 10.02 -7.97
CA PHE A 307 -21.93 11.05 -8.47
C PHE A 307 -20.52 10.48 -8.74
N ALA A 308 -20.02 9.65 -7.81
CA ALA A 308 -18.76 8.93 -7.97
C ALA A 308 -18.81 7.93 -9.15
N ARG A 309 -19.97 7.29 -9.39
CA ARG A 309 -20.16 6.43 -10.58
C ARG A 309 -20.14 7.23 -11.89
N SER A 310 -20.79 8.40 -11.96
CA SER A 310 -20.81 9.23 -13.18
C SER A 310 -19.44 9.83 -13.53
N GLU A 311 -18.69 10.27 -12.52
CA GLU A 311 -17.33 10.78 -12.66
C GLU A 311 -16.37 9.68 -13.11
N PHE A 312 -16.47 8.48 -12.54
CA PHE A 312 -15.65 7.33 -12.88
C PHE A 312 -15.92 6.81 -14.30
N GLU A 313 -17.18 6.80 -14.74
CA GLU A 313 -17.54 6.47 -16.12
C GLU A 313 -17.08 7.54 -17.11
N ALA A 314 -17.18 8.83 -16.76
CA ALA A 314 -16.63 9.91 -17.55
C ALA A 314 -15.10 9.80 -17.67
N TRP A 315 -14.39 9.50 -16.59
CA TRP A 315 -12.96 9.26 -16.57
C TRP A 315 -12.55 8.06 -17.43
N ARG A 316 -13.27 6.92 -17.31
CA ARG A 316 -13.06 5.73 -18.16
C ARG A 316 -13.31 6.02 -19.64
N ARG A 317 -14.31 6.85 -19.99
CA ARG A 317 -14.59 7.26 -21.37
C ARG A 317 -13.47 8.16 -21.93
N ARG A 318 -13.00 9.14 -21.16
CA ARG A 318 -11.88 10.03 -21.54
C ARG A 318 -10.59 9.25 -21.76
N ARG A 319 -10.27 8.28 -20.88
CA ARG A 319 -9.05 7.47 -20.98
C ARG A 319 -9.06 6.52 -22.18
N ARG A 320 -10.19 5.84 -22.44
CA ARG A 320 -10.36 4.97 -23.63
C ARG A 320 -10.20 5.75 -24.92
N ALA A 321 -10.81 6.93 -24.99
CA ALA A 321 -10.76 7.74 -26.19
C ALA A 321 -9.37 8.31 -26.52
N ARG A 322 -8.59 8.72 -25.51
CA ARG A 322 -7.20 9.15 -25.71
C ARG A 322 -6.34 8.03 -26.30
N ARG A 323 -6.52 6.80 -25.79
CA ARG A 323 -5.83 5.61 -26.32
C ARG A 323 -6.25 5.31 -27.76
N ALA A 324 -7.55 5.36 -28.06
CA ALA A 324 -8.06 5.15 -29.42
C ALA A 324 -7.50 6.16 -30.42
N PHE A 325 -7.40 7.44 -30.04
CA PHE A 325 -6.82 8.48 -30.90
C PHE A 325 -5.31 8.27 -31.15
N GLN A 326 -4.56 7.88 -30.12
CA GLN A 326 -3.14 7.54 -30.26
C GLN A 326 -2.93 6.34 -31.18
N GLN A 327 -3.74 5.29 -31.03
CA GLN A 327 -3.70 4.11 -31.91
C GLN A 327 -4.07 4.44 -33.36
N PHE A 328 -5.07 5.28 -33.56
CA PHE A 328 -5.44 5.80 -34.88
C PHE A 328 -4.28 6.57 -35.53
N ARG A 329 -3.65 7.51 -34.81
CA ARG A 329 -2.49 8.27 -35.32
C ARG A 329 -1.31 7.39 -35.68
N ALA A 330 -1.00 6.39 -34.83
CA ALA A 330 0.06 5.44 -35.11
C ALA A 330 -0.26 4.56 -36.33
N GLY A 331 -1.50 4.08 -36.44
CA GLY A 331 -1.97 3.31 -37.60
C GLY A 331 -1.97 4.12 -38.89
N LEU A 332 -2.36 5.39 -38.84
CA LEU A 332 -2.39 6.30 -39.97
C LEU A 332 -1.00 6.56 -40.53
N ARG A 333 0.00 6.77 -39.65
CA ARG A 333 1.41 6.88 -40.05
C ARG A 333 1.89 5.61 -40.76
N ARG A 334 1.67 4.43 -40.16
CA ARG A 334 2.06 3.15 -40.77
C ARG A 334 1.37 2.90 -42.12
N ALA A 335 0.09 3.24 -42.24
CA ALA A 335 -0.66 3.09 -43.50
C ALA A 335 -0.15 4.06 -44.57
N SER A 336 0.21 5.28 -44.19
CA SER A 336 0.83 6.27 -45.08
C SER A 336 2.22 5.81 -45.54
N ASP A 337 3.07 5.36 -44.61
CA ASP A 337 4.45 4.91 -44.89
C ASP A 337 4.45 3.65 -45.78
N ALA A 338 3.48 2.76 -45.57
CA ALA A 338 3.31 1.54 -46.36
C ALA A 338 2.44 1.75 -47.62
N ASN A 339 1.97 2.97 -47.88
CA ASN A 339 1.16 3.33 -49.04
C ASN A 339 -0.14 2.49 -49.19
N ARG A 340 -0.78 2.18 -48.05
CA ARG A 340 -1.97 1.31 -47.93
C ARG A 340 -3.24 2.11 -47.68
N ILE A 341 -3.85 2.61 -48.75
CA ILE A 341 -5.05 3.46 -48.69
C ILE A 341 -6.27 2.67 -48.22
N GLU A 342 -6.36 1.40 -48.60
CA GLU A 342 -7.44 0.49 -48.22
C GLU A 342 -7.55 0.30 -46.69
N ALA A 343 -6.46 0.52 -45.95
CA ALA A 343 -6.43 0.42 -44.50
C ALA A 343 -7.07 1.63 -43.79
N LEU A 344 -7.19 2.78 -44.46
CA LEU A 344 -7.64 4.04 -43.85
C LEU A 344 -9.09 3.96 -43.37
N GLY A 345 -9.98 3.37 -44.17
CA GLY A 345 -11.38 3.16 -43.77
C GLY A 345 -11.52 2.27 -42.54
N GLY A 346 -10.69 1.22 -42.44
CA GLY A 346 -10.64 0.34 -41.28
C GLY A 346 -10.15 1.05 -40.01
N LEU A 347 -9.17 1.95 -40.13
CA LEU A 347 -8.67 2.75 -39.02
C LEU A 347 -9.71 3.74 -38.50
N VAL A 348 -10.44 4.42 -39.39
CA VAL A 348 -11.54 5.32 -39.00
C VAL A 348 -12.67 4.54 -38.33
N ARG A 349 -13.08 3.40 -38.90
CA ARG A 349 -14.13 2.55 -38.32
C ARG A 349 -13.75 2.06 -36.92
N ARG A 350 -12.51 1.57 -36.75
CA ARG A 350 -11.98 1.12 -35.47
C ARG A 350 -11.97 2.24 -34.42
N TYR A 351 -11.50 3.43 -34.78
CA TYR A 351 -11.52 4.58 -33.88
C TYR A 351 -12.94 4.91 -33.40
N LEU A 352 -13.92 4.95 -34.32
CA LEU A 352 -15.31 5.25 -33.99
C LEU A 352 -15.92 4.19 -33.06
N THR A 353 -15.63 2.90 -33.29
CA THR A 353 -16.06 1.82 -32.42
C THR A 353 -15.41 1.92 -31.03
N ASP A 354 -14.11 2.21 -30.96
CA ASP A 354 -13.36 2.31 -29.69
C ASP A 354 -13.82 3.48 -28.80
N ILE A 355 -14.37 4.55 -29.41
CA ILE A 355 -14.99 5.66 -28.66
C ILE A 355 -16.47 5.42 -28.33
N GLY A 356 -17.01 4.24 -28.67
CA GLY A 356 -18.36 3.80 -28.31
C GLY A 356 -19.45 4.12 -29.33
N MET A 357 -19.12 4.46 -30.57
CA MET A 357 -20.11 4.61 -31.65
C MET A 357 -20.59 3.23 -32.10
N ARG A 358 -21.79 2.85 -31.62
CA ARG A 358 -22.37 1.51 -31.84
C ARG A 358 -22.84 1.28 -33.27
N ASP A 359 -23.30 2.32 -33.96
CA ASP A 359 -23.74 2.24 -35.35
C ASP A 359 -23.05 3.32 -36.19
N VAL A 360 -21.92 2.93 -36.78
CA VAL A 360 -21.12 3.78 -37.66
C VAL A 360 -21.84 4.04 -38.99
N SER A 361 -22.64 3.08 -39.46
CA SER A 361 -23.42 3.19 -40.70
C SER A 361 -24.60 4.15 -40.60
N ALA A 362 -25.23 4.26 -39.42
CA ALA A 362 -26.32 5.21 -39.20
C ALA A 362 -25.85 6.66 -39.09
N ASN A 363 -24.55 6.91 -38.88
CA ASN A 363 -23.99 8.26 -38.83
C ASN A 363 -23.65 8.74 -40.25
N SER A 364 -24.46 9.65 -40.80
CA SER A 364 -24.31 10.14 -42.17
C SER A 364 -22.93 10.75 -42.46
N ALA A 365 -22.30 11.41 -41.49
CA ALA A 365 -20.96 11.99 -41.66
C ALA A 365 -19.86 10.91 -41.66
N ALA A 366 -19.98 9.90 -40.80
CA ALA A 366 -19.05 8.77 -40.77
C ALA A 366 -19.19 7.90 -42.02
N ALA A 367 -20.43 7.61 -42.42
CA ALA A 367 -20.73 6.87 -43.64
C ALA A 367 -20.18 7.59 -44.88
N ALA A 368 -20.39 8.90 -45.01
CA ALA A 368 -19.86 9.68 -46.13
C ALA A 368 -18.32 9.62 -46.21
N VAL A 369 -17.62 9.77 -45.08
CA VAL A 369 -16.15 9.68 -45.05
C VAL A 369 -15.66 8.27 -45.38
N LEU A 370 -16.32 7.22 -44.89
CA LEU A 370 -15.95 5.85 -45.18
C LEU A 370 -16.14 5.50 -46.66
N THR A 371 -17.27 5.92 -47.26
CA THR A 371 -17.52 5.75 -48.70
C THR A 371 -16.52 6.54 -49.55
N GLU A 372 -16.16 7.76 -49.12
CA GLU A 372 -15.16 8.59 -49.79
C GLU A 372 -13.77 7.93 -49.75
N LEU A 373 -13.35 7.42 -48.59
CA LEU A 373 -12.08 6.71 -48.44
C LEU A 373 -12.04 5.40 -49.24
N GLU A 374 -13.16 4.68 -49.31
CA GLU A 374 -13.30 3.47 -50.12
C GLU A 374 -13.18 3.80 -51.62
N GLY A 375 -13.84 4.86 -52.09
CA GLY A 375 -13.70 5.33 -53.48
C GLY A 375 -12.26 5.74 -53.83
N LEU A 376 -11.53 6.37 -52.90
CA LEU A 376 -10.13 6.73 -53.09
C LEU A 376 -9.20 5.51 -53.12
N ALA A 377 -9.54 4.43 -52.41
CA ALA A 377 -8.76 3.18 -52.42
C ALA A 377 -8.83 2.46 -53.78
N TYR A 378 -9.91 2.64 -54.54
CA TYR A 378 -10.12 2.05 -55.87
C TYR A 378 -9.87 3.03 -57.03
N ALA A 379 -9.24 4.18 -56.77
CA ALA A 379 -8.90 5.13 -57.82
C ALA A 379 -7.85 4.54 -58.79
N PRO A 380 -7.81 4.97 -60.08
CA PRO A 380 -6.86 4.47 -61.06
C PRO A 380 -5.39 4.65 -60.66
N GLU A 381 -5.10 5.70 -59.87
CA GLU A 381 -3.79 5.96 -59.28
C GLU A 381 -3.94 6.19 -57.76
N PRO A 382 -3.98 5.12 -56.96
CA PRO A 382 -4.18 5.22 -55.52
C PRO A 382 -3.09 6.09 -54.86
N HIS A 383 -1.83 5.90 -55.24
CA HIS A 383 -0.70 6.60 -54.66
C HIS A 383 -0.74 8.13 -54.86
N ALA A 384 -1.35 8.61 -55.96
CA ALA A 384 -1.53 10.03 -56.23
C ALA A 384 -2.63 10.69 -55.36
N VAL A 385 -3.46 9.88 -54.70
CA VAL A 385 -4.55 10.32 -53.83
C VAL A 385 -4.33 10.00 -52.35
N LEU A 386 -3.23 9.31 -51.98
CA LEU A 386 -2.92 8.92 -50.60
C LEU A 386 -2.94 10.10 -49.62
N SER A 387 -2.24 11.19 -49.94
CA SER A 387 -2.15 12.36 -49.05
C SER A 387 -3.53 12.95 -48.76
N ARG A 388 -4.36 13.07 -49.80
CA ARG A 388 -5.77 13.51 -49.69
C ARG A 388 -6.59 12.56 -48.83
N ALA A 389 -6.40 11.25 -48.98
CA ALA A 389 -7.10 10.23 -48.18
C ALA A 389 -6.68 10.28 -46.70
N VAL A 390 -5.39 10.44 -46.43
CA VAL A 390 -4.82 10.57 -45.07
C VAL A 390 -5.33 11.84 -44.39
N ASP A 391 -5.28 12.97 -45.08
CA ASP A 391 -5.77 14.26 -44.57
C ASP A 391 -7.28 14.20 -44.29
N ARG A 392 -8.04 13.54 -45.16
CA ARG A 392 -9.48 13.36 -44.99
C ARG A 392 -9.81 12.52 -43.76
N ALA A 393 -9.13 11.38 -43.59
CA ALA A 393 -9.30 10.49 -42.45
C ALA A 393 -8.91 11.19 -41.13
N TYR A 394 -7.76 11.88 -41.11
CA TYR A 394 -7.29 12.61 -39.93
C TYR A 394 -8.21 13.78 -39.57
N GLY A 395 -8.59 14.59 -40.57
CA GLY A 395 -9.46 15.75 -40.38
C GLY A 395 -10.82 15.36 -39.80
N PHE A 396 -11.41 14.27 -40.28
CA PHE A 396 -12.65 13.75 -39.73
C PHE A 396 -12.50 13.29 -38.26
N VAL A 397 -11.50 12.46 -37.96
CA VAL A 397 -11.28 11.94 -36.60
C VAL A 397 -10.96 13.08 -35.62
N LYS A 398 -10.19 14.07 -36.04
CA LYS A 398 -9.88 15.27 -35.24
C LYS A 398 -11.14 16.10 -34.95
N ALA A 399 -11.99 16.33 -35.95
CA ALA A 399 -13.26 17.04 -35.76
C ALA A 399 -14.21 16.31 -34.80
N VAL A 400 -14.22 14.97 -34.83
CA VAL A 400 -14.98 14.14 -33.88
C VAL A 400 -14.42 14.29 -32.46
N GLU A 401 -13.09 14.34 -32.31
CA GLU A 401 -12.45 14.54 -31.01
C GLU A 401 -12.71 15.93 -30.42
N GLU A 402 -12.63 16.98 -31.24
CA GLU A 402 -12.92 18.37 -30.86
C GLU A 402 -14.37 18.54 -30.40
N ARG A 403 -15.35 18.01 -31.15
CA ARG A 403 -16.77 18.02 -30.75
C ARG A 403 -16.99 17.28 -29.44
N ARG A 404 -16.36 16.11 -29.26
CA ARG A 404 -16.49 15.33 -28.02
C ARG A 404 -15.90 16.06 -26.82
N ASN A 405 -14.79 16.76 -27.00
CA ASN A 405 -14.16 17.54 -25.94
C ASN A 405 -14.95 18.82 -25.61
N ALA A 406 -15.66 19.39 -26.58
CA ALA A 406 -16.56 20.54 -26.37
C ALA A 406 -17.83 20.19 -25.58
N VAL A 407 -18.36 18.96 -25.75
CA VAL A 407 -19.53 18.47 -24.99
C VAL A 407 -19.15 18.01 -23.57
N ALA A 408 -17.87 17.81 -23.28
CA ALA A 408 -17.36 17.34 -21.99
C ALA A 408 -16.88 18.48 -21.06
N ARG A 409 -16.90 19.73 -21.51
CA ARG A 409 -16.69 20.96 -20.73
C ARG A 409 -18.04 21.59 -20.45
#